data_AF-A0A963M886-F1
#
_entry.id   AF-A0A963M886-F1
#
_cell.length_a   1.000
_cell.length_b   1.000
_cell.length_c   1.000
_cell.angle_alpha   90.00
_cell.angle_beta   90.00
_cell.angle_gamma   90.00
#
_symmetry.space_group_name_H-M   'P 1'
#
loop_
_entity.id
_entity.type
_entity.pdbx_description
1 polymer ?
#
loop_
_entity_poly.entity_id
_entity_poly.type
_entity_poly.pdbx_seq_one_letter_code
_entity_poly.pdbx_strand_id
1 'polypeptide(L)'
;GIPPLVLVHGWMDVAASWQFMVDALHDPRWIIAPDWRGYGLTRSGDPATDNFWFPDYLADLDGLLDHFAPGQAIDLIGHSMGGNVAMMYAGVRPERIRRLVNLEGFGMPETRPDQAPRRYAQWLDELKALHRGDLDLKTYDGVDGVARRLMKTNPRLTPDKADWLACHWAAPDAQGRWAILGDAAHKVVNANLYQLPEALALYAQI
;
A
#
# COMPACT_ATOMS: atom_id res chain seq x y z
N GLY A 1 -18.73 -21.74 1.98
CA GLY A 1 -18.29 -21.53 0.59
C GLY A 1 -16.78 -21.40 0.53
N ILE A 2 -16.20 -21.21 -0.66
CA ILE A 2 -14.77 -20.86 -0.80
C ILE A 2 -14.57 -19.47 -0.18
N PRO A 3 -13.63 -19.28 0.76
CA PRO A 3 -13.37 -17.97 1.36
C PRO A 3 -12.92 -16.91 0.34
N PRO A 4 -13.29 -15.63 0.51
CA PRO A 4 -12.79 -14.53 -0.30
C PRO A 4 -11.26 -14.50 -0.32
N LEU A 5 -10.69 -14.12 -1.46
CA LEU A 5 -9.29 -13.73 -1.55
C LEU A 5 -9.19 -12.24 -1.35
N VAL A 6 -8.37 -11.80 -0.42
CA VAL A 6 -8.03 -10.39 -0.27
C VAL A 6 -6.59 -10.18 -0.70
N LEU A 7 -6.38 -9.21 -1.60
CA LEU A 7 -5.10 -8.92 -2.23
C LEU A 7 -4.70 -7.48 -1.90
N VAL A 8 -3.61 -7.29 -1.18
CA VAL A 8 -3.19 -5.96 -0.72
C VAL A 8 -1.84 -5.54 -1.29
N HIS A 9 -1.83 -4.41 -2.00
CA HIS A 9 -0.68 -3.94 -2.78
C HIS A 9 0.41 -3.27 -1.92
N GLY A 10 1.56 -2.98 -2.55
CA GLY A 10 2.72 -2.36 -1.91
C GLY A 10 2.67 -0.82 -1.87
N TRP A 11 3.75 -0.21 -1.38
CA TRP A 11 3.91 1.24 -1.35
C TRP A 11 4.10 1.80 -2.77
N MET A 12 3.44 2.93 -3.08
CA MET A 12 3.40 3.54 -4.42
C MET A 12 2.93 2.61 -5.55
N ASP A 13 2.03 1.69 -5.19
CA ASP A 13 1.37 0.72 -6.06
C ASP A 13 -0.15 0.96 -6.07
N VAL A 14 -0.90 0.20 -6.86
CA VAL A 14 -2.37 0.25 -6.97
C VAL A 14 -2.96 -1.17 -7.01
N ALA A 15 -4.23 -1.31 -6.66
CA ALA A 15 -4.97 -2.57 -6.71
C ALA A 15 -4.92 -3.23 -8.09
N ALA A 16 -4.96 -2.43 -9.16
CA ALA A 16 -4.92 -2.91 -10.54
C ALA A 16 -3.65 -3.71 -10.87
N SER A 17 -2.56 -3.58 -10.11
CA SER A 17 -1.35 -4.38 -10.28
C SER A 17 -1.57 -5.87 -10.06
N TRP A 18 -2.62 -6.24 -9.32
CA TRP A 18 -3.03 -7.62 -9.15
C TRP A 18 -3.73 -8.22 -10.36
N GLN A 19 -4.18 -7.41 -11.34
CA GLN A 19 -5.00 -7.87 -12.46
C GLN A 19 -4.39 -9.08 -13.16
N PHE A 20 -3.10 -9.01 -13.51
CA PHE A 20 -2.45 -10.09 -14.26
C PHE A 20 -2.21 -11.36 -13.44
N MET A 21 -2.16 -11.25 -12.12
CA MET A 21 -2.17 -12.42 -11.25
C MET A 21 -3.58 -13.02 -11.20
N VAL A 22 -4.59 -12.16 -11.05
CA VAL A 22 -6.00 -12.57 -11.04
C VAL A 22 -6.38 -13.27 -12.35
N ASP A 23 -5.96 -12.75 -13.50
CA ASP A 23 -6.17 -13.36 -14.81
C ASP A 23 -5.51 -14.76 -14.93
N ALA A 24 -4.44 -15.00 -14.17
CA ALA A 24 -3.74 -16.29 -14.13
C ALA A 24 -4.34 -17.27 -13.10
N LEU A 25 -5.27 -16.84 -12.25
CA LEU A 25 -5.98 -17.73 -11.33
C LEU A 25 -7.04 -18.50 -12.11
N HIS A 26 -6.96 -19.84 -12.07
CA HIS A 26 -7.86 -20.72 -12.81
C HIS A 26 -9.16 -21.01 -12.04
N ASP A 27 -9.16 -20.80 -10.73
CA ASP A 27 -10.30 -21.10 -9.86
C ASP A 27 -11.19 -19.87 -9.68
N PRO A 28 -12.48 -19.95 -10.05
CA PRO A 28 -13.42 -18.86 -9.81
C PRO A 28 -13.61 -18.70 -8.29
N ARG A 29 -13.14 -17.58 -7.77
CA ARG A 29 -13.33 -17.18 -6.37
C ARG A 29 -13.64 -15.70 -6.30
N TRP A 30 -14.32 -15.29 -5.24
CA TRP A 30 -14.54 -13.88 -4.99
C TRP A 30 -13.23 -13.23 -4.53
N ILE A 31 -12.78 -12.22 -5.26
CA ILE A 31 -11.51 -11.52 -5.04
C ILE A 31 -11.82 -10.07 -4.67
N ILE A 32 -11.14 -9.57 -3.65
CA ILE A 32 -11.21 -8.20 -3.17
C ILE A 32 -9.79 -7.66 -3.21
N ALA A 33 -9.56 -6.61 -3.99
CA ALA A 33 -8.29 -5.92 -4.11
C ALA A 33 -8.51 -4.42 -3.90
N PRO A 34 -8.36 -3.90 -2.66
CA PRO A 34 -8.53 -2.48 -2.41
C PRO A 34 -7.29 -1.68 -2.80
N ASP A 35 -7.51 -0.43 -3.18
CA ASP A 35 -6.47 0.59 -3.09
C ASP A 35 -6.36 1.05 -1.64
N TRP A 36 -5.15 1.03 -1.09
CA TRP A 36 -4.87 1.58 0.23
C TRP A 36 -5.18 3.08 0.29
N ARG A 37 -5.46 3.61 1.50
CA ARG A 37 -5.68 5.04 1.71
C ARG A 37 -4.56 5.89 1.06
N GLY A 38 -4.95 6.89 0.28
CA GLY A 38 -4.02 7.76 -0.43
C GLY A 38 -3.31 7.11 -1.63
N TYR A 39 -3.80 5.98 -2.14
CA TYR A 39 -3.34 5.36 -3.38
C TYR A 39 -4.51 5.10 -4.33
N GLY A 40 -4.20 5.01 -5.63
CA GLY A 40 -5.15 4.66 -6.67
C GLY A 40 -6.41 5.52 -6.60
N LEU A 41 -7.57 4.88 -6.52
CA LEU A 41 -8.86 5.56 -6.46
C LEU A 41 -9.31 5.90 -5.02
N THR A 42 -8.57 5.46 -3.99
CA THR A 42 -8.85 5.77 -2.59
C THR A 42 -8.17 7.08 -2.22
N ARG A 43 -8.94 8.17 -2.21
CA ARG A 43 -8.44 9.50 -1.84
C ARG A 43 -8.07 9.58 -0.35
N SER A 44 -7.08 10.40 -0.05
CA SER A 44 -6.89 10.95 1.29
C SER A 44 -8.05 11.88 1.64
N GLY A 45 -8.29 12.07 2.94
CA GLY A 45 -9.40 12.88 3.44
C GLY A 45 -9.33 14.37 3.03
N ASP A 46 -10.41 15.09 3.33
CA ASP A 46 -10.47 16.55 3.33
C ASP A 46 -10.73 17.00 4.79
N PRO A 47 -9.80 17.75 5.44
CA PRO A 47 -8.59 18.35 4.89
C PRO A 47 -7.51 17.33 4.50
N ALA A 48 -6.59 17.79 3.64
CA ALA A 48 -5.47 16.98 3.14
C ALA A 48 -4.71 16.30 4.29
N THR A 49 -4.31 15.04 4.05
CA THR A 49 -3.61 14.23 5.04
C THR A 49 -2.13 14.62 5.09
N ASP A 50 -1.63 14.90 6.29
CA ASP A 50 -0.22 15.31 6.48
C ASP A 50 0.73 14.10 6.64
N ASN A 51 0.21 12.94 7.05
CA ASN A 51 0.96 11.69 7.12
C ASN A 51 0.06 10.45 7.19
N PHE A 52 0.63 9.29 6.81
CA PHE A 52 -0.03 7.99 6.89
C PHE A 52 0.61 7.09 7.95
N TRP A 53 -0.15 6.74 8.97
CA TRP A 53 0.34 5.93 10.08
C TRP A 53 0.20 4.45 9.73
N PHE A 54 1.15 3.62 10.17
CA PHE A 54 1.08 2.20 9.82
C PHE A 54 -0.17 1.49 10.40
N PRO A 55 -0.57 1.72 11.67
CA PRO A 55 -1.78 1.12 12.24
C PRO A 55 -3.08 1.46 11.49
N ASP A 56 -3.10 2.56 10.75
CA ASP A 56 -4.27 2.95 9.96
C ASP A 56 -4.61 1.93 8.86
N TYR A 57 -3.61 1.31 8.23
CA TYR A 57 -3.84 0.26 7.24
C TYR A 57 -4.46 -1.00 7.86
N LEU A 58 -4.18 -1.27 9.14
CA LEU A 58 -4.79 -2.39 9.86
C LEU A 58 -6.27 -2.09 10.12
N ALA A 59 -6.59 -0.85 10.51
CA ALA A 59 -7.97 -0.41 10.71
C ALA A 59 -8.77 -0.41 9.40
N ASP A 60 -8.16 0.04 8.29
CA ASP A 60 -8.78 -0.03 6.96
C ASP A 60 -9.08 -1.47 6.56
N LEU A 61 -8.11 -2.37 6.74
CA LEU A 61 -8.31 -3.78 6.43
C LEU A 61 -9.41 -4.39 7.30
N ASP A 62 -9.43 -4.12 8.60
CA ASP A 62 -10.47 -4.63 9.52
C ASP A 62 -11.88 -4.17 9.08
N GLY A 63 -12.04 -2.87 8.82
CA GLY A 63 -13.31 -2.30 8.38
C GLY A 63 -13.75 -2.83 7.00
N LEU A 64 -12.80 -3.02 6.08
CA LEU A 64 -13.06 -3.61 4.77
C LEU A 64 -13.53 -5.07 4.91
N LEU A 65 -12.90 -5.85 5.80
CA LEU A 65 -13.31 -7.22 6.07
C LEU A 65 -14.65 -7.30 6.78
N ASP A 66 -14.99 -6.34 7.64
CA ASP A 66 -16.32 -6.28 8.26
C ASP A 66 -17.42 -5.99 7.22
N HIS A 67 -17.11 -5.20 6.20
CA HIS A 67 -18.06 -4.91 5.13
C HIS A 67 -18.24 -6.09 4.16
N PHE A 68 -17.15 -6.67 3.65
CA PHE A 68 -17.22 -7.68 2.59
C PHE A 68 -17.19 -9.13 3.13
N ALA A 69 -16.62 -9.39 4.29
CA ALA A 69 -16.49 -10.73 4.87
C ALA A 69 -16.92 -10.75 6.36
N PRO A 70 -18.14 -10.28 6.69
CA PRO A 70 -18.58 -10.13 8.07
C PRO A 70 -18.55 -11.46 8.82
N GLY A 71 -17.80 -11.51 9.92
CA GLY A 71 -17.68 -12.70 10.76
C GLY A 71 -17.03 -13.92 10.09
N GLN A 72 -16.42 -13.74 8.91
CA GLN A 72 -15.81 -14.83 8.15
C GLN A 72 -14.29 -14.67 8.09
N ALA A 73 -13.57 -15.80 8.17
CA ALA A 73 -12.16 -15.84 7.82
C ALA A 73 -11.96 -15.75 6.29
N ILE A 74 -10.83 -15.17 5.89
CA ILE A 74 -10.42 -14.94 4.49
C ILE A 74 -9.07 -15.59 4.17
N ASP A 75 -8.74 -15.69 2.88
CA ASP A 75 -7.35 -15.86 2.46
C ASP A 75 -6.76 -14.49 2.13
N LEU A 76 -5.58 -14.19 2.67
CA LEU A 76 -4.92 -12.90 2.49
C LEU A 76 -3.60 -13.07 1.75
N ILE A 77 -3.38 -12.29 0.70
CA ILE A 77 -2.10 -12.15 0.02
C ILE A 77 -1.67 -10.68 0.11
N GLY A 78 -0.47 -10.44 0.60
CA GLY A 78 0.11 -9.10 0.64
C GLY A 78 1.46 -9.04 -0.03
N HIS A 79 1.73 -7.93 -0.74
CA HIS A 79 3.00 -7.65 -1.39
C HIS A 79 3.73 -6.48 -0.71
N SER A 80 5.02 -6.64 -0.39
CA SER A 80 5.89 -5.59 0.16
C SER A 80 5.24 -4.90 1.38
N MET A 81 4.96 -3.59 1.32
CA MET A 81 4.22 -2.88 2.38
C MET A 81 2.89 -3.59 2.74
N GLY A 82 2.11 -4.03 1.75
CA GLY A 82 0.88 -4.78 1.97
C GLY A 82 1.12 -6.14 2.63
N GLY A 83 2.27 -6.78 2.37
CA GLY A 83 2.66 -8.01 3.06
C GLY A 83 3.01 -7.76 4.54
N ASN A 84 3.67 -6.63 4.85
CA ASN A 84 3.93 -6.21 6.23
C ASN A 84 2.62 -5.89 6.99
N VAL A 85 1.69 -5.17 6.34
CA VAL A 85 0.32 -4.95 6.87
C VAL A 85 -0.37 -6.29 7.11
N ALA A 86 -0.35 -7.20 6.14
CA ALA A 86 -1.01 -8.49 6.22
C ALA A 86 -0.47 -9.36 7.37
N MET A 87 0.86 -9.40 7.55
CA MET A 87 1.50 -10.10 8.67
C MET A 87 1.07 -9.50 10.01
N MET A 88 1.14 -8.18 10.18
CA MET A 88 0.74 -7.56 11.44
C MET A 88 -0.76 -7.74 11.73
N TYR A 89 -1.64 -7.58 10.73
CA TYR A 89 -3.07 -7.81 10.90
C TYR A 89 -3.38 -9.26 11.27
N ALA A 90 -2.73 -10.24 10.62
CA ALA A 90 -2.89 -11.65 10.98
C ALA A 90 -2.48 -11.95 12.42
N GLY A 91 -1.46 -11.26 12.95
CA GLY A 91 -1.10 -11.37 14.36
C GLY A 91 -2.09 -10.72 15.33
N VAL A 92 -2.83 -9.69 14.90
CA VAL A 92 -3.83 -8.98 15.72
C VAL A 92 -5.20 -9.69 15.71
N ARG A 93 -5.57 -10.29 14.57
CA ARG A 93 -6.87 -10.96 14.32
C ARG A 93 -6.64 -12.33 13.64
N PRO A 94 -5.92 -13.27 14.26
CA PRO A 94 -5.62 -14.57 13.64
C PRO A 94 -6.88 -15.34 13.25
N GLU A 95 -7.98 -15.18 13.99
CA GLU A 95 -9.28 -15.78 13.69
C GLU A 95 -9.91 -15.30 12.37
N ARG A 96 -9.52 -14.13 11.86
CA ARG A 96 -9.98 -13.60 10.57
C ARG A 96 -9.17 -14.13 9.39
N ILE A 97 -8.06 -14.81 9.63
CA ILE A 97 -7.13 -15.25 8.58
C ILE A 97 -7.09 -16.77 8.50
N ARG A 98 -7.63 -17.34 7.42
CA ARG A 98 -7.56 -18.77 7.15
C ARG A 98 -6.23 -19.19 6.52
N ARG A 99 -5.73 -18.37 5.60
CA ARG A 99 -4.44 -18.56 4.92
C ARG A 99 -3.80 -17.20 4.67
N LEU A 100 -2.49 -17.14 4.85
CA LEU A 100 -1.68 -15.97 4.58
C LEU A 100 -0.59 -16.32 3.57
N VAL A 101 -0.45 -15.50 2.53
CA VAL A 101 0.69 -15.54 1.61
C VAL A 101 1.39 -14.18 1.65
N ASN A 102 2.63 -14.18 2.12
CA ASN A 102 3.45 -12.99 2.17
C ASN A 102 4.42 -12.96 0.98
N LEU A 103 4.24 -11.99 0.09
CA LEU A 103 5.17 -11.71 -0.99
C LEU A 103 6.09 -10.59 -0.52
N GLU A 104 7.27 -10.96 -0.01
CA GLU A 104 8.37 -10.04 0.34
C GLU A 104 8.02 -8.88 1.30
N GLY A 105 6.92 -8.99 2.05
CA GLY A 105 6.52 -8.02 3.07
C GLY A 105 7.14 -8.30 4.41
N PHE A 106 8.46 -8.11 4.50
CA PHE A 106 9.17 -8.21 5.77
C PHE A 106 9.05 -6.91 6.57
N GLY A 107 9.15 -7.03 7.90
CA GLY A 107 9.22 -5.88 8.79
C GLY A 107 10.44 -5.01 8.53
N MET A 108 10.50 -3.85 9.18
CA MET A 108 11.64 -2.95 9.09
C MET A 108 12.76 -3.40 10.04
N PRO A 109 14.03 -2.98 9.81
CA PRO A 109 15.10 -3.22 10.77
C PRO A 109 14.80 -2.65 12.17
N GLU A 110 15.39 -3.26 13.19
CA GLU A 110 15.29 -2.74 14.56
C GLU A 110 15.79 -1.30 14.64
N THR A 111 15.04 -0.48 15.39
CA THR A 111 15.43 0.89 15.68
C THR A 111 15.86 1.02 17.13
N ARG A 112 16.65 2.05 17.43
CA ARG A 112 17.16 2.31 18.78
C ARG A 112 16.57 3.61 19.33
N PRO A 113 16.24 3.69 20.63
CA PRO A 113 15.61 4.88 21.21
C PRO A 113 16.39 6.19 20.99
N ASP A 114 17.72 6.15 20.92
CA ASP A 114 18.56 7.32 20.65
C ASP A 114 18.41 7.90 19.23
N GLN A 115 17.78 7.17 18.31
CA GLN A 115 17.40 7.68 16.99
C GLN A 115 16.19 8.60 17.04
N ALA A 116 15.41 8.60 18.14
CA ALA A 116 14.15 9.32 18.23
C ALA A 116 14.29 10.84 17.99
N PRO A 117 15.26 11.57 18.58
CA PRO A 117 15.40 13.00 18.33
C PRO A 117 15.61 13.32 16.84
N ARG A 118 16.45 12.55 16.15
CA ARG A 118 16.68 12.71 14.70
C ARG A 118 15.42 12.37 13.90
N ARG A 119 14.69 11.33 14.30
CA ARG A 119 13.45 10.94 13.63
C ARG A 119 12.39 12.04 13.72
N TYR A 120 12.17 12.59 14.92
CA TYR A 120 11.21 13.69 15.11
C TYR A 120 11.62 14.94 14.34
N ALA A 121 12.92 15.30 14.33
CA ALA A 121 13.41 16.41 13.53
C ALA A 121 13.13 16.21 12.04
N GLN A 122 13.47 15.03 11.50
CA GLN A 122 13.19 14.69 10.10
C GLN A 122 11.70 14.77 9.76
N TRP A 123 10.84 14.16 10.60
CA TRP A 123 9.39 14.22 10.41
C TRP A 123 8.87 15.66 10.38
N LEU A 124 9.29 16.51 11.32
CA LEU A 124 8.88 17.92 11.36
C LEU A 124 9.34 18.70 10.11
N ASP A 125 10.53 18.41 9.60
CA ASP A 125 11.05 19.07 8.40
C ASP A 125 10.37 18.58 7.12
N GLU A 126 10.04 17.29 7.05
CA GLU A 126 9.28 16.70 5.93
C GLU A 126 7.82 17.17 5.91
N LEU A 127 7.19 17.40 7.06
CA LEU A 127 5.88 18.05 7.13
C LEU A 127 5.92 19.46 6.53
N LYS A 128 6.91 20.26 6.90
CA LYS A 128 7.09 21.59 6.31
C LYS A 128 7.37 21.50 4.80
N ALA A 129 8.11 20.49 4.35
CA ALA A 129 8.39 20.26 2.94
C ALA A 129 7.13 19.87 2.16
N LEU A 130 6.28 19.01 2.74
CA LEU A 130 4.97 18.66 2.19
C LEU A 130 4.10 19.92 2.03
N HIS A 131 3.98 20.74 3.07
CA HIS A 131 3.17 21.97 3.02
C HIS A 131 3.67 23.01 2.01
N ARG A 132 4.95 22.96 1.63
CA ARG A 132 5.52 23.80 0.55
C ARG A 132 5.35 23.19 -0.85
N GLY A 133 4.91 21.94 -0.97
CA GLY A 133 4.83 21.20 -2.24
C GLY A 133 6.17 20.56 -2.68
N ASP A 134 7.20 20.58 -1.82
CA ASP A 134 8.53 20.06 -2.16
C ASP A 134 8.52 18.53 -2.36
N LEU A 135 7.51 17.84 -1.81
CA LEU A 135 7.35 16.39 -1.86
C LEU A 135 6.43 15.92 -2.99
N ASP A 136 5.92 16.82 -3.83
CA ASP A 136 4.97 16.47 -4.89
C ASP A 136 5.45 15.30 -5.76
N LEU A 137 4.49 14.48 -6.18
CA LEU A 137 4.79 13.37 -7.07
C LEU A 137 5.02 13.89 -8.49
N LYS A 138 5.97 13.25 -9.17
CA LYS A 138 6.30 13.59 -10.55
C LYS A 138 5.08 13.35 -11.45
N THR A 139 4.75 14.34 -12.26
CA THR A 139 3.79 14.24 -13.36
C THR A 139 4.51 13.94 -14.68
N TYR A 140 3.76 13.48 -15.70
CA TYR A 140 4.28 13.07 -17.01
C TYR A 140 3.50 13.74 -18.13
N ASP A 141 4.11 13.95 -19.29
CA ASP A 141 3.42 14.62 -20.41
C ASP A 141 2.33 13.75 -21.05
N GLY A 142 2.32 12.44 -20.77
CA GLY A 142 1.35 11.47 -21.26
C GLY A 142 1.42 10.15 -20.50
N VAL A 143 0.40 9.31 -20.65
CA VAL A 143 0.33 7.98 -20.03
C VAL A 143 1.51 7.08 -20.39
N ASP A 144 2.02 7.18 -21.62
CA ASP A 144 3.23 6.45 -22.05
C ASP A 144 4.46 6.78 -21.19
N GLY A 145 4.52 7.99 -20.63
CA GLY A 145 5.57 8.39 -19.70
C GLY A 145 5.51 7.60 -18.39
N VAL A 146 4.30 7.31 -17.92
CA VAL A 146 4.02 6.46 -16.77
C VAL A 146 4.37 5.01 -17.10
N ALA A 147 3.95 4.50 -18.27
CA ALA A 147 4.29 3.14 -18.72
C ALA A 147 5.81 2.93 -18.82
N ARG A 148 6.55 3.88 -19.40
CA ARG A 148 8.03 3.86 -19.43
C ARG A 148 8.64 3.85 -18.03
N ARG A 149 8.06 4.60 -17.09
CA ARG A 149 8.51 4.59 -15.69
C ARG A 149 8.26 3.21 -15.05
N LEU A 150 7.10 2.60 -15.27
CA LEU A 150 6.78 1.26 -14.75
C LEU A 150 7.76 0.21 -15.29
N MET A 151 8.01 0.18 -16.60
CA MET A 151 8.99 -0.73 -17.21
C MET A 151 10.43 -0.48 -16.74
N LYS A 152 10.80 0.78 -16.48
CA LYS A 152 12.12 1.11 -15.91
C LYS A 152 12.29 0.51 -14.52
N THR A 153 11.24 0.55 -13.69
CA THR A 153 11.26 0.00 -12.33
C THR A 153 11.15 -1.53 -12.34
N ASN A 154 10.40 -2.10 -13.29
CA ASN A 154 10.25 -3.54 -13.46
C ASN A 154 10.52 -3.95 -14.93
N PRO A 155 11.76 -4.33 -15.27
CA PRO A 155 12.13 -4.74 -16.63
C PRO A 155 11.42 -6.00 -17.14
N ARG A 156 10.71 -6.75 -16.28
CA ARG A 156 9.92 -7.93 -16.67
C ARG A 156 8.47 -7.58 -17.03
N LEU A 157 8.03 -6.34 -16.80
CA LEU A 157 6.71 -5.87 -17.20
C LEU A 157 6.72 -5.64 -18.72
N THR A 158 5.91 -6.39 -19.45
CA THR A 158 5.80 -6.25 -20.90
C THR A 158 5.10 -4.95 -21.28
N PRO A 159 5.38 -4.37 -22.47
CA PRO A 159 4.81 -3.09 -22.88
C PRO A 159 3.28 -3.04 -22.83
N ASP A 160 2.60 -4.08 -23.30
CA ASP A 160 1.13 -4.19 -23.28
C ASP A 160 0.56 -4.08 -21.85
N LYS A 161 1.20 -4.75 -20.89
CA LYS A 161 0.82 -4.68 -19.48
C LYS A 161 1.15 -3.34 -18.87
N ALA A 162 2.28 -2.75 -19.21
CA ALA A 162 2.69 -1.44 -18.72
C ALA A 162 1.75 -0.34 -19.20
N ASP A 163 1.34 -0.38 -20.47
CA ASP A 163 0.43 0.60 -21.07
C ASP A 163 -0.96 0.52 -20.43
N TRP A 164 -1.49 -0.69 -20.25
CA TRP A 164 -2.75 -0.90 -19.52
C TRP A 164 -2.67 -0.40 -18.08
N LEU A 165 -1.62 -0.81 -17.36
CA LEU A 165 -1.44 -0.54 -15.95
C LEU A 165 -1.18 0.96 -15.68
N ALA A 166 -0.52 1.66 -16.60
CA ALA A 166 -0.30 3.10 -16.52
C ALA A 166 -1.61 3.90 -16.45
N CYS A 167 -2.67 3.45 -17.13
CA CYS A 167 -4.01 4.05 -17.05
C CYS A 167 -4.69 3.92 -15.68
N HIS A 168 -4.23 2.98 -14.85
CA HIS A 168 -4.73 2.77 -13.49
C HIS A 168 -3.82 3.40 -12.42
N TRP A 169 -2.55 3.63 -12.76
CA TRP A 169 -1.57 4.21 -11.83
C TRP A 169 -1.56 5.73 -11.83
N ALA A 170 -2.16 6.36 -12.84
CA ALA A 170 -2.12 7.78 -13.07
C ALA A 170 -3.40 8.28 -13.74
N ALA A 171 -3.67 9.58 -13.58
CA ALA A 171 -4.79 10.26 -14.23
C ALA A 171 -4.35 11.64 -14.74
N PRO A 172 -5.01 12.20 -15.77
CA PRO A 172 -4.74 13.56 -16.19
C PRO A 172 -5.10 14.57 -15.08
N ASP A 173 -4.21 15.50 -14.82
CA ASP A 173 -4.41 16.67 -13.95
C ASP A 173 -5.07 17.83 -14.74
N ALA A 174 -5.34 18.92 -14.03
CA ALA A 174 -5.99 20.11 -14.61
C ALA A 174 -5.15 20.80 -15.71
N GLN A 175 -3.86 20.49 -15.81
CA GLN A 175 -2.93 21.00 -16.82
C GLN A 175 -2.76 20.01 -17.99
N GLY A 176 -3.49 18.89 -17.98
CA GLY A 176 -3.41 17.84 -18.99
C GLY A 176 -2.18 16.96 -18.88
N ARG A 177 -1.39 17.09 -17.80
CA ARG A 177 -0.27 16.19 -17.50
C ARG A 177 -0.80 14.99 -16.71
N TRP A 178 -0.13 13.86 -16.79
CA TRP A 178 -0.52 12.64 -16.08
C TRP A 178 0.14 12.62 -14.70
N ALA A 179 -0.68 12.74 -13.66
CA ALA A 179 -0.27 12.67 -12.26
C ALA A 179 -0.42 11.25 -11.72
N ILE A 180 0.58 10.78 -10.97
CA ILE A 180 0.51 9.50 -10.27
C ILE A 180 -0.61 9.56 -9.22
N LEU A 181 -1.46 8.54 -9.19
CA LEU A 181 -2.51 8.37 -8.20
C LEU A 181 -1.92 7.87 -6.88
N GLY A 182 -1.20 8.76 -6.21
CA GLY A 182 -0.63 8.56 -4.89
C GLY A 182 -0.52 9.88 -4.16
N ASP A 183 -0.77 9.87 -2.87
CA ASP A 183 -0.63 11.05 -2.02
C ASP A 183 0.85 11.29 -1.69
N ALA A 184 1.33 12.53 -1.87
CA ALA A 184 2.68 12.93 -1.54
C ALA A 184 3.00 12.78 -0.05
N ALA A 185 2.01 12.83 0.84
CA ALA A 185 2.18 12.64 2.28
C ALA A 185 2.67 11.23 2.64
N HIS A 186 2.58 10.25 1.75
CA HIS A 186 3.24 8.94 1.91
C HIS A 186 4.76 9.01 1.93
N LYS A 187 5.36 10.14 1.52
CA LYS A 187 6.81 10.38 1.62
C LYS A 187 7.24 10.89 3.00
N VAL A 188 6.31 11.38 3.82
CA VAL A 188 6.61 11.86 5.17
C VAL A 188 6.85 10.66 6.07
N VAL A 189 8.02 10.59 6.71
CA VAL A 189 8.36 9.49 7.62
C VAL A 189 7.43 9.50 8.84
N ASN A 190 7.12 8.32 9.36
CA ASN A 190 6.43 8.23 10.65
C ASN A 190 7.35 8.72 11.78
N ALA A 191 6.80 9.60 12.62
CA ALA A 191 7.49 10.16 13.78
C ALA A 191 7.96 9.07 14.75
N ASN A 192 7.16 8.01 14.89
CA ASN A 192 7.49 6.87 15.74
C ASN A 192 8.49 5.93 15.08
N LEU A 193 9.44 5.49 15.90
CA LEU A 193 10.40 4.47 15.54
C LEU A 193 9.72 3.09 15.44
N TYR A 194 10.18 2.25 14.51
CA TYR A 194 9.66 0.90 14.32
C TYR A 194 10.07 -0.01 15.48
N GLN A 195 9.08 -0.59 16.17
CA GLN A 195 9.30 -1.49 17.30
C GLN A 195 9.34 -2.95 16.81
N LEU A 196 10.54 -3.44 16.48
CA LEU A 196 10.73 -4.82 16.05
C LEU A 196 10.19 -5.84 17.08
N PRO A 197 10.39 -5.68 18.41
CA PRO A 197 9.83 -6.61 19.38
C PRO A 197 8.30 -6.71 19.33
N GLU A 198 7.60 -5.60 19.08
CA GLU A 198 6.14 -5.59 18.94
C GLU A 198 5.72 -6.35 17.67
N ALA A 199 6.39 -6.09 16.54
CA ALA A 199 6.11 -6.80 15.30
C ALA A 199 6.35 -8.32 15.42
N LEU A 200 7.45 -8.73 16.07
CA LEU A 200 7.72 -10.15 16.32
C LEU A 200 6.68 -10.80 17.24
N ALA A 201 6.18 -10.06 18.24
CA ALA A 201 5.11 -10.54 19.11
C ALA A 201 3.79 -10.78 18.34
N LEU A 202 3.47 -9.90 17.38
CA LEU A 202 2.35 -10.12 16.46
C LEU A 202 2.59 -11.32 15.56
N TYR A 203 3.78 -11.46 14.97
CA TYR A 203 4.09 -12.58 14.07
C TYR A 203 4.05 -13.93 14.80
N ALA A 204 4.33 -13.98 16.09
CA ALA A 204 4.23 -15.19 16.91
C ALA A 204 2.77 -15.68 17.12
N GLN A 205 1.76 -14.88 16.75
CA GLN A 205 0.34 -15.28 16.80
C GLN A 205 -0.16 -15.89 15.49
N ILE A 206 0.67 -15.94 14.43
CA ILE A 206 0.32 -16.42 13.09
C ILE A 206 0.59 -17.92 12.96
#